data_AF-A0AAW0IIA8-F1
#
_entry.id   AF-A0AAW0IIA8-F1
#
_cell.length_a   1.000
_cell.length_b   1.000
_cell.length_c   1.000
_cell.angle_alpha   90.00
_cell.angle_beta   90.00
_cell.angle_gamma   90.00
#
_symmetry.space_group_name_H-M   'P 1'
#
loop_
_entity.id
_entity.type
_entity.pdbx_description
1 polymer ?
#
loop_
_entity_poly.entity_id
_entity_poly.type
_entity_poly.pdbx_seq_one_letter_code
_entity_poly.pdbx_strand_id
1 'polypeptide(L)'
;MHYLVILSLKPSEAKAKAIEKVDDLLELYMGIRDIDLATTMFEAGKDKRNPDEFAVALDETLGDFAFPDEFVFDVWGAIGDAKQGR
;
A
#
# COMPACT_ATOMS: atom_id res chain seq x y z
N MET A 1 -29.36 -21.51 -3.17
CA MET A 1 -28.00 -21.18 -2.67
C MET A 1 -27.13 -20.61 -3.80
N HIS A 2 -27.56 -19.55 -4.52
CA HIS A 2 -26.73 -19.05 -5.64
C HIS A 2 -27.02 -17.59 -6.05
N TYR A 3 -27.33 -16.71 -5.10
CA TYR A 3 -27.46 -15.27 -5.38
C TYR A 3 -26.87 -14.39 -4.26
N LEU A 4 -25.78 -14.85 -3.64
CA LEU A 4 -25.00 -14.06 -2.67
C LEU A 4 -23.51 -13.99 -3.03
N VAL A 5 -23.17 -14.30 -4.29
CA VAL A 5 -21.79 -14.10 -4.81
C VAL A 5 -21.54 -12.62 -5.17
N ILE A 6 -22.56 -11.77 -5.09
CA ILE A 6 -22.43 -10.30 -5.19
C ILE A 6 -22.60 -9.63 -3.81
N LEU A 7 -22.24 -10.34 -2.74
CA LEU A 7 -21.99 -9.68 -1.46
C LEU A 7 -20.60 -9.07 -1.50
N SER A 8 -20.52 -7.76 -1.69
CA SER A 8 -19.43 -6.94 -1.16
C SER A 8 -18.04 -7.25 -1.73
N LEU A 9 -17.53 -6.41 -2.64
CA LEU A 9 -16.09 -6.18 -2.71
C LEU A 9 -15.66 -5.77 -1.30
N LYS A 10 -15.26 -6.73 -0.46
CA LYS A 10 -14.97 -6.46 0.93
C LYS A 10 -13.76 -5.54 0.96
N PRO A 11 -13.70 -4.56 1.89
CA PRO A 11 -12.51 -3.75 2.12
C PRO A 11 -11.22 -4.59 2.24
N SER A 12 -11.34 -5.86 2.64
CA SER A 12 -10.25 -6.82 2.73
C SER A 12 -9.59 -7.17 1.40
N GLU A 13 -10.32 -7.22 0.28
CA GLU A 13 -9.77 -7.63 -1.02
C GLU A 13 -9.01 -6.47 -1.67
N ALA A 14 -9.57 -5.26 -1.62
CA ALA A 14 -8.87 -4.04 -2.01
C ALA A 14 -7.63 -3.80 -1.12
N LYS A 15 -7.73 -4.03 0.19
CA LYS A 15 -6.59 -3.98 1.12
C LYS A 15 -5.52 -5.01 0.75
N ALA A 16 -5.90 -6.27 0.50
CA ALA A 16 -4.97 -7.33 0.14
C ALA A 16 -4.22 -7.01 -1.16
N LYS A 17 -4.95 -6.58 -2.21
CA LYS A 17 -4.37 -6.18 -3.49
C LYS A 17 -3.42 -4.97 -3.35
N ALA A 18 -3.73 -4.04 -2.46
CA ALA A 18 -2.85 -2.91 -2.18
C ALA A 18 -1.55 -3.36 -1.52
N ILE A 19 -1.64 -4.21 -0.49
CA ILE A 19 -0.48 -4.74 0.22
C ILE A 19 0.39 -5.57 -0.73
N GLU A 20 -0.21 -6.41 -1.57
CA GLU A 20 0.49 -7.19 -2.59
C GLU A 20 1.24 -6.28 -3.57
N LYS A 21 0.60 -5.22 -4.09
CA LYS A 21 1.29 -4.22 -4.93
C LYS A 21 2.47 -3.55 -4.22
N VAL A 22 2.34 -3.25 -2.93
CA VAL A 22 3.44 -2.66 -2.16
C VAL A 22 4.58 -3.66 -1.95
N ASP A 23 4.26 -4.93 -1.72
CA ASP A 23 5.24 -6.01 -1.62
C ASP A 23 5.98 -6.23 -2.96
N ASP A 24 5.28 -6.16 -4.09
CA ASP A 24 5.90 -6.19 -5.43
C ASP A 24 6.89 -5.02 -5.63
N LEU A 25 6.57 -3.83 -5.11
CA LEU A 25 7.48 -2.68 -5.15
C LEU A 25 8.71 -2.92 -4.26
N LEU A 26 8.55 -3.54 -3.09
CA LEU A 26 9.70 -3.93 -2.26
C LEU A 26 10.61 -4.92 -2.99
N GLU A 27 10.04 -5.87 -3.73
CA GLU A 27 10.81 -6.81 -4.55
C GLU A 27 11.54 -6.08 -5.68
N LEU A 28 10.86 -5.17 -6.38
CA LEU A 28 11.42 -4.42 -7.51
C LEU A 28 12.56 -3.49 -7.09
N TYR A 29 12.40 -2.77 -5.97
CA TYR A 29 13.35 -1.74 -5.55
C TYR A 29 14.42 -2.27 -4.60
N MET A 30 14.09 -3.20 -3.70
CA MET A 30 15.01 -3.72 -2.68
C MET A 30 15.38 -5.19 -2.88
N GLY A 31 14.71 -5.92 -3.78
CA GLY A 31 14.97 -7.35 -3.99
C GLY A 31 14.48 -8.23 -2.84
N ILE A 32 13.59 -7.71 -1.98
CA ILE A 32 13.04 -8.44 -0.84
C ILE A 32 11.51 -8.42 -0.87
N ARG A 33 10.88 -9.47 -0.33
CA ARG A 33 9.45 -9.48 -0.03
C ARG A 33 9.23 -9.55 1.47
N ASP A 34 8.44 -8.62 1.97
CA ASP A 34 8.12 -8.48 3.38
C ASP A 34 6.69 -7.94 3.50
N ILE A 35 5.77 -8.88 3.72
CA ILE A 35 4.34 -8.58 3.85
C ILE A 35 4.05 -7.72 5.09
N ASP A 36 4.83 -7.86 6.16
CA ASP A 36 4.63 -7.08 7.38
C ASP A 36 5.07 -5.62 7.15
N LEU A 37 6.18 -5.42 6.44
CA LEU A 37 6.63 -4.11 5.97
C LEU A 37 5.62 -3.49 5.01
N ALA A 38 5.18 -4.23 3.98
CA ALA A 38 4.19 -3.76 3.02
C ALA A 38 2.85 -3.39 3.69
N THR A 39 2.42 -4.18 4.68
CA THR A 39 1.23 -3.88 5.48
C THR A 39 1.41 -2.59 6.27
N THR A 40 2.57 -2.39 6.89
CA THR A 40 2.90 -1.17 7.64
C THR A 40 2.86 0.06 6.75
N MET A 41 3.44 -0.02 5.56
CA MET A 41 3.39 1.06 4.55
C MET A 41 1.97 1.38 4.10
N PHE A 42 1.17 0.34 3.80
CA PHE A 42 -0.23 0.51 3.45
C PHE A 42 -1.00 1.23 4.57
N GLU A 43 -0.77 0.83 5.82
CA GLU A 43 -1.43 1.44 6.97
C GLU A 43 -0.98 2.87 7.25
N ALA A 44 0.29 3.20 6.97
CA ALA A 44 0.78 4.58 7.03
C ALA A 44 0.11 5.49 5.98
N GLY A 45 -0.23 4.96 4.79
CA GLY A 45 -0.83 5.74 3.69
C GLY A 45 -2.36 5.69 3.57
N LYS A 46 -3.03 4.70 4.15
CA LYS A 46 -4.51 4.54 4.02
C LYS A 46 -5.29 5.74 4.55
N ASP A 47 -4.76 6.44 5.57
CA ASP A 47 -5.44 7.55 6.23
C ASP A 47 -4.97 8.94 5.76
N LYS A 48 -3.98 8.98 4.86
CA LYS A 48 -3.41 10.24 4.33
C LYS A 48 -4.19 10.74 3.13
N ARG A 49 -4.14 12.06 2.90
CA ARG A 49 -4.91 12.74 1.83
C ARG A 49 -4.04 13.25 0.69
N ASN A 50 -2.73 13.39 0.91
CA ASN A 50 -1.76 13.87 -0.07
C ASN A 50 -0.44 13.08 0.07
N PRO A 51 0.39 13.05 -1.00
CA PRO A 51 1.66 12.32 -1.00
C PRO A 51 2.67 12.87 0.02
N ASP A 52 2.65 14.17 0.32
CA ASP A 52 3.58 14.78 1.27
C ASP A 52 3.33 14.25 2.70
N GLU A 53 2.06 14.19 3.12
CA GLU A 53 1.64 13.59 4.39
C GLU A 53 1.99 12.10 4.48
N PHE A 54 1.96 11.40 3.35
CA PHE A 54 2.38 10.01 3.27
C PHE A 54 3.90 9.87 3.43
N ALA A 55 4.68 10.68 2.71
CA ALA A 55 6.14 10.68 2.81
C ALA A 55 6.61 10.94 4.24
N VAL A 56 6.02 11.93 4.92
CA VAL A 56 6.33 12.23 6.33
C VAL A 56 5.99 11.05 7.23
N ALA A 57 4.81 10.43 7.08
CA ALA A 57 4.41 9.30 7.91
C ALA A 57 5.27 8.05 7.67
N LEU A 58 5.70 7.85 6.41
CA LEU A 58 6.61 6.79 6.03
C LEU A 58 7.98 7.02 6.65
N ASP A 59 8.50 8.25 6.60
CA ASP A 59 9.79 8.62 7.21
C ASP A 59 9.77 8.46 8.74
N GLU A 60 8.68 8.84 9.40
CA GLU A 60 8.51 8.64 10.85
C GLU A 60 8.48 7.16 11.27
N THR A 61 7.94 6.28 10.41
CA THR A 61 7.76 4.85 10.74
C THR A 61 8.91 3.99 10.24
N LEU A 62 9.48 4.35 9.08
CA LEU A 62 10.40 3.56 8.28
C LEU A 62 11.55 4.40 7.68
N GLY A 63 11.84 5.59 8.21
CA GLY A 63 12.91 6.48 7.71
C GLY A 63 14.30 5.84 7.74
N ASP A 64 14.52 4.86 8.62
CA ASP A 64 15.77 4.08 8.69
C ASP A 64 16.06 3.30 7.40
N PHE A 65 15.04 3.00 6.59
CA PHE A 65 15.20 2.34 5.30
C PHE A 65 15.64 3.30 4.18
N ALA A 66 15.53 4.62 4.39
CA ALA A 66 15.89 5.66 3.42
C ALA A 66 15.31 5.40 2.02
N PHE A 67 14.00 5.17 1.94
CA PHE A 67 13.33 4.90 0.67
C PHE A 67 13.49 6.07 -0.31
N PRO A 68 13.77 5.79 -1.60
CA PRO A 68 13.85 6.85 -2.62
C PRO A 68 12.47 7.45 -2.88
N ASP A 69 12.44 8.75 -3.21
CA ASP A 69 11.18 9.48 -3.47
C ASP A 69 10.29 8.77 -4.50
N GLU A 70 10.88 8.20 -5.56
CA GLU A 70 10.18 7.43 -6.61
C GLU A 70 9.41 6.24 -6.03
N PHE A 71 10.03 5.48 -5.12
CA PHE A 71 9.38 4.36 -4.44
C PHE A 71 8.20 4.85 -3.59
N VAL A 72 8.37 5.95 -2.86
CA VAL A 72 7.31 6.54 -2.03
C VAL A 72 6.13 6.96 -2.91
N PHE A 73 6.37 7.56 -4.07
CA PHE A 73 5.32 7.91 -5.03
C PHE A 73 4.59 6.68 -5.60
N ASP A 74 5.33 5.61 -5.95
CA ASP A 74 4.73 4.38 -6.48
C ASP A 74 3.86 3.67 -5.44
N VAL A 75 4.34 3.57 -4.19
CA VAL A 75 3.58 3.00 -3.07
C VAL A 75 2.32 3.83 -2.81
N TRP A 76 2.45 5.15 -2.80
CA TRP A 76 1.31 6.06 -2.67
C TRP A 76 0.27 5.83 -3.77
N GLY A 77 0.73 5.69 -5.02
CA GLY A 77 -0.11 5.36 -6.18
C GLY A 77 -0.83 4.02 -6.00
N ALA A 78 -0.12 2.97 -5.57
CA ALA A 78 -0.69 1.64 -5.34
C ALA A 78 -1.78 1.65 -4.27
N ILE A 79 -1.57 2.38 -3.17
CA ILE A 79 -2.57 2.57 -2.10
C ILE A 79 -3.77 3.39 -2.61
N GLY A 80 -3.52 4.43 -3.40
CA GLY A 80 -4.54 5.29 -4.00
C GLY A 80 -5.43 4.57 -5.02
N ASP A 81 -4.85 3.67 -5.81
CA ASP A 81 -5.56 2.80 -6.76
C ASP A 81 -6.54 1.86 -6.03
N ALA A 82 -6.09 1.26 -4.92
CA ALA A 82 -6.92 0.38 -4.11
C ALA A 82 -8.11 1.10 -3.47
N LYS A 83 -7.95 2.38 -3.06
CA LYS A 83 -9.05 3.23 -2.58
C LYS A 83 -10.07 3.53 -3.69
N GLN A 84 -9.62 3.64 -4.94
CA GLN A 84 -10.46 3.94 -6.10
C GLN A 84 -11.06 2.69 -6.75
N GLY A 85 -10.69 1.49 -6.29
CA GLY A 85 -11.21 0.22 -6.82
C GLY A 85 -10.68 -0.14 -8.20
N ARG A 86 -9.48 0.34 -8.58
CA ARG A 86 -8.79 -0.01 -9.84
C ARG A 86 -7.68 -1.04 -9.60
#